data_AF-A0A8T5QGL0-F1
#
_entry.id   AF-A0A8T5QGL0-F1
#
_cell.length_a   1.000
_cell.length_b   1.000
_cell.length_c   1.000
_cell.angle_alpha   90.00
_cell.angle_beta   90.00
_cell.angle_gamma   90.00
#
_symmetry.space_group_name_H-M   'P 1'
#
loop_
_entity.id
_entity.type
_entity.pdbx_description
1 polymer ?
#
loop_
_entity_poly.entity_id
_entity_poly.type
_entity_poly.pdbx_seq_one_letter_code
_entity_poly.pdbx_strand_id
1 'polypeptide(L)'
;MNPVVEKNLEKMLGADEGDMISLIMSESIGREVWKKYPCAGANFSYDPETGEIKYFECFQYLPLEYAKLPRSFFKLAINFQGKERFRIVGLEWPPELSKAAEKNLEQTVIVYNEKYAFPLNQY
;
A
#
# COMPACT_ATOMS: atom_id res chain seq x y z
N MET A 1 -2.91 -4.25 -18.68
CA MET A 1 -1.91 -3.66 -17.77
C MET A 1 -1.08 -4.85 -17.24
N ASN A 2 0.00 -4.67 -16.46
CA ASN A 2 0.75 -5.83 -15.97
C ASN A 2 -0.16 -6.63 -15.01
N PRO A 3 -0.32 -7.97 -15.15
CA PRO A 3 -1.24 -8.75 -14.31
C PRO A 3 -0.95 -8.66 -12.80
N VAL A 4 0.32 -8.57 -12.42
CA VAL A 4 0.71 -8.38 -11.01
C VAL A 4 0.27 -7.00 -10.51
N VAL A 5 0.46 -5.97 -11.33
CA VAL A 5 0.00 -4.60 -11.01
C VAL A 5 -1.53 -4.55 -10.91
N GLU A 6 -2.26 -5.24 -11.79
CA GLU A 6 -3.72 -5.35 -11.72
C GLU A 6 -4.18 -5.95 -10.38
N LYS A 7 -3.63 -7.11 -10.00
CA LYS A 7 -3.95 -7.75 -8.71
C LYS A 7 -3.59 -6.88 -7.50
N ASN A 8 -2.44 -6.21 -7.55
CA ASN A 8 -2.03 -5.31 -6.47
C ASN A 8 -3.04 -4.17 -6.32
N LEU A 9 -3.49 -3.58 -7.42
CA LEU A 9 -4.52 -2.54 -7.40
C LEU A 9 -5.86 -3.07 -6.88
N GLU A 10 -6.26 -4.29 -7.23
CA GLU A 10 -7.44 -4.95 -6.65
C GLU A 10 -7.33 -5.04 -5.13
N LYS A 11 -6.19 -5.50 -4.59
CA LYS A 11 -5.93 -5.55 -3.14
C LYS A 11 -5.87 -4.18 -2.47
N MET A 12 -5.43 -3.16 -3.19
CA MET A 12 -5.37 -1.79 -2.66
C MET A 12 -6.73 -1.08 -2.64
N LEU A 13 -7.62 -1.44 -3.57
CA LEU A 13 -8.95 -0.83 -3.72
C LEU A 13 -10.05 -1.65 -3.03
N GLY A 14 -9.78 -2.92 -2.72
CA GLY A 14 -10.67 -3.80 -1.99
C GLY A 14 -10.87 -3.36 -0.54
N ALA A 15 -11.97 -3.82 0.04
CA ALA A 15 -12.38 -3.51 1.41
C ALA A 15 -12.59 -4.78 2.25
N ASP A 16 -12.21 -5.94 1.73
CA ASP A 16 -12.30 -7.21 2.43
C ASP A 16 -11.13 -7.36 3.41
N GLU A 17 -11.18 -8.40 4.23
CA GLU A 17 -10.08 -8.74 5.12
C GLU A 17 -8.79 -9.00 4.31
N GLY A 18 -7.69 -8.37 4.73
CA GLY A 18 -6.42 -8.43 4.01
C GLY A 18 -6.27 -7.44 2.86
N ASP A 19 -7.21 -6.53 2.67
CA ASP A 19 -7.11 -5.43 1.70
C ASP A 19 -6.70 -4.11 2.37
N MET A 20 -6.13 -3.19 1.58
CA MET A 20 -5.54 -1.96 2.09
C MET A 20 -6.58 -1.03 2.75
N ILE A 21 -7.79 -0.91 2.19
CA ILE A 21 -8.82 -0.03 2.76
C ILE A 21 -9.29 -0.56 4.12
N SER A 22 -9.48 -1.88 4.24
CA SER A 22 -9.86 -2.52 5.51
C SER A 22 -8.82 -2.24 6.59
N LEU A 23 -7.53 -2.39 6.25
CA LEU A 23 -6.42 -2.06 7.15
C LEU A 23 -6.48 -0.61 7.64
N ILE A 24 -6.52 0.37 6.71
CA ILE A 24 -6.47 1.79 7.07
C ILE A 24 -7.67 2.21 7.92
N MET A 25 -8.84 1.61 7.69
CA MET A 25 -10.05 1.88 8.47
C MET A 25 -9.97 1.32 9.90
N SER A 26 -9.16 0.28 10.11
CA SER A 26 -8.95 -0.36 11.42
C SER A 26 -7.76 0.22 12.20
N GLU A 27 -6.77 0.79 11.51
CA GLU A 27 -5.56 1.31 12.14
C GLU A 27 -5.71 2.76 12.64
N SER A 28 -4.95 3.08 13.67
CA SER A 28 -4.83 4.45 14.17
C SER A 28 -3.93 5.27 13.25
N ILE A 29 -4.38 6.46 12.87
CA ILE A 29 -3.59 7.41 12.09
C ILE A 29 -2.44 7.93 12.95
N GLY A 30 -1.22 7.82 12.44
CA GLY A 30 -0.01 8.23 13.15
C GLY A 30 0.09 9.74 13.33
N ARG A 31 0.99 10.18 14.24
CA ARG A 31 1.29 11.61 14.44
C ARG A 31 2.11 12.23 13.30
N GLU A 32 2.63 11.40 12.40
CA GLU A 32 3.48 11.88 11.30
C GLU A 32 2.65 12.59 10.23
N VAL A 33 3.22 13.66 9.66
CA VAL A 33 2.58 14.49 8.65
C VAL A 33 3.48 14.58 7.43
N TRP A 34 2.90 14.36 6.25
CA TRP A 34 3.55 14.64 4.97
C TRP A 34 2.95 15.91 4.38
N LYS A 35 3.77 16.96 4.28
CA LYS A 35 3.35 18.34 4.03
C LYS A 35 2.34 18.81 5.09
N LYS A 36 1.05 18.68 4.80
CA LYS A 36 -0.07 19.02 5.70
C LYS A 36 -1.06 17.88 5.92
N TYR A 37 -0.79 16.73 5.30
CA TYR A 37 -1.66 15.56 5.35
C TYR A 37 -1.13 14.59 6.41
N PRO A 38 -1.96 14.18 7.37
CA PRO A 38 -1.55 13.13 8.30
C PRO A 38 -1.27 11.84 7.55
N CYS A 39 -0.37 11.03 8.11
CA CYS A 39 0.08 9.80 7.50
C CYS A 39 -0.37 8.56 8.27
N ALA A 40 -0.62 7.48 7.54
CA ALA A 40 -0.74 6.13 8.05
C ALA A 40 0.27 5.21 7.37
N GLY A 41 0.64 4.13 8.05
CA GLY A 41 1.31 3.00 7.42
C GLY A 41 0.25 2.05 6.86
N ALA A 42 0.53 1.45 5.71
CA ALA A 42 -0.21 0.30 5.21
C ALA A 42 0.80 -0.84 5.07
N ASN A 43 0.90 -1.65 6.11
CA ASN A 43 1.77 -2.82 6.17
C ASN A 43 1.24 -3.91 5.24
N PHE A 44 2.13 -4.57 4.51
CA PHE A 44 1.75 -5.65 3.60
C PHE A 44 2.80 -6.76 3.49
N SER A 45 2.31 -7.97 3.21
CA SER A 45 3.10 -9.12 2.80
C SER A 45 3.04 -9.30 1.29
N TYR A 46 4.17 -9.66 0.68
CA TYR A 46 4.28 -9.76 -0.78
C TYR A 46 5.16 -10.94 -1.19
N ASP A 47 5.07 -11.31 -2.47
CA ASP A 47 5.93 -12.31 -3.09
C ASP A 47 7.24 -11.64 -3.57
N PRO A 48 8.44 -12.04 -3.08
CA PRO A 48 9.69 -11.37 -3.38
C PRO A 48 10.19 -11.56 -4.82
N GLU A 49 9.68 -12.56 -5.53
CA GLU A 49 10.05 -12.85 -6.91
C GLU A 49 9.22 -12.02 -7.88
N THR A 50 7.94 -11.80 -7.56
CA THR A 50 6.98 -11.17 -8.48
C THR A 50 6.52 -9.78 -8.06
N GLY A 51 6.59 -9.42 -6.78
CA GLY A 51 6.03 -8.17 -6.26
C GLY A 51 4.51 -8.19 -6.12
N GLU A 52 3.86 -9.37 -6.18
CA GLU A 52 2.43 -9.51 -5.92
C GLU A 52 2.16 -9.33 -4.42
N ILE A 53 1.32 -8.36 -4.08
CA ILE A 53 0.84 -8.13 -2.72
C ILE A 53 -0.19 -9.19 -2.39
N LYS A 54 0.05 -9.92 -1.30
CA LYS A 54 -0.81 -11.03 -0.87
C LYS A 54 -1.80 -10.59 0.21
N TYR A 55 -1.36 -9.70 1.10
CA TYR A 55 -2.15 -9.33 2.27
C TYR A 55 -1.74 -7.98 2.86
N PHE A 56 -2.70 -7.19 3.33
CA PHE A 56 -2.52 -5.95 4.09
C PHE A 56 -3.05 -6.14 5.52
N GLU A 57 -2.21 -6.00 6.55
CA GLU A 57 -2.69 -5.97 7.93
C GLU A 57 -1.69 -5.49 9.00
N CYS A 58 -2.20 -5.30 10.22
CA CYS A 58 -1.39 -5.13 11.41
C CYS A 58 -0.68 -6.44 11.78
N PHE A 59 0.65 -6.40 11.94
CA PHE A 59 1.51 -7.57 12.10
C PHE A 59 1.14 -8.58 13.21
N GLN A 60 0.31 -8.18 14.17
CA GLN A 60 -0.09 -9.01 15.30
C GLN A 60 -1.16 -10.05 14.94
N TYR A 61 -1.87 -9.88 13.82
CA TYR A 61 -2.99 -10.73 13.41
C TYR A 61 -2.73 -11.55 12.13
N LEU A 62 -1.48 -11.57 11.68
CA LEU A 62 -1.07 -12.17 10.41
C LEU A 62 -1.40 -13.66 10.30
N PRO A 63 -2.26 -14.07 9.33
CA PRO A 63 -2.51 -15.47 9.06
C PRO A 63 -1.20 -16.22 8.82
N LEU A 64 -1.10 -17.43 9.37
CA LEU A 64 0.12 -18.23 9.34
C LEU A 64 0.64 -18.50 7.92
N GLU A 65 -0.26 -18.51 6.92
CA GLU A 65 0.10 -18.67 5.52
C GLU A 65 0.92 -17.51 4.95
N TYR A 66 0.71 -16.29 5.44
CA TYR A 66 1.45 -15.09 5.02
C TYR A 66 2.60 -14.74 5.98
N ALA A 67 2.67 -15.39 7.14
CA ALA A 67 3.69 -15.13 8.16
C ALA A 67 5.13 -15.29 7.67
N LYS A 68 5.34 -16.16 6.67
CA LYS A 68 6.64 -16.46 6.06
C LYS A 68 7.00 -15.55 4.89
N LEU A 69 6.05 -14.77 4.37
CA LEU A 69 6.32 -13.84 3.29
C LEU A 69 7.10 -12.63 3.83
N PRO A 70 7.99 -12.05 3.00
CA PRO A 70 8.63 -10.79 3.34
C PRO A 70 7.59 -9.68 3.46
N ARG A 71 7.95 -8.66 4.25
CA ARG A 71 7.05 -7.59 4.67
C ARG A 71 7.61 -6.24 4.29
N SER A 72 6.71 -5.31 4.05
CA SER A 72 7.01 -3.91 3.74
C SER A 72 5.82 -3.06 4.19
N PHE A 73 5.93 -1.74 4.04
CA PHE A 73 4.81 -0.84 4.25
C PHE A 73 4.80 0.30 3.23
N PHE A 74 3.59 0.72 2.85
CA PHE A 74 3.37 2.00 2.20
C PHE A 74 3.16 3.08 3.24
N LYS A 75 3.78 4.24 3.04
CA LYS A 75 3.41 5.46 3.75
C LYS A 75 2.33 6.17 2.96
N LEU A 76 1.16 6.34 3.58
CA LEU A 76 -0.01 6.93 2.97
C LEU A 76 -0.31 8.29 3.58
N ALA A 77 -0.30 9.35 2.77
CA ALA A 77 -0.89 10.64 3.12
C ALA A 77 -2.42 10.55 3.01
N ILE A 78 -3.15 11.14 3.96
CA ILE A 78 -4.61 11.06 4.05
C ILE A 78 -5.24 12.44 3.81
N ASN A 79 -6.17 12.51 2.86
CA ASN A 79 -7.04 13.65 2.63
C ASN A 79 -8.47 13.34 3.12
N PHE A 80 -8.85 13.93 4.25
CA PHE A 80 -10.20 13.74 4.82
C PHE A 80 -11.31 14.50 4.09
N GLN A 81 -10.96 15.46 3.24
CA GLN A 81 -11.93 16.34 2.57
C GLN A 81 -12.33 15.83 1.18
N GLY A 82 -11.54 14.92 0.59
CA GLY A 82 -11.72 14.43 -0.77
C GLY A 82 -12.48 13.11 -0.89
N LYS A 83 -12.95 12.81 -2.10
CA LYS A 83 -13.45 11.47 -2.46
C LYS A 83 -12.29 10.48 -2.57
N GLU A 84 -11.19 10.86 -3.25
CA GLU A 84 -9.93 10.15 -3.12
C GLU A 84 -9.27 10.49 -1.78
N ARG A 85 -9.09 9.47 -0.93
CA ARG A 85 -8.64 9.69 0.45
C ARG A 85 -7.15 9.48 0.67
N PHE A 86 -6.49 8.69 -0.17
CA PHE A 86 -5.15 8.19 0.14
C PHE A 86 -4.18 8.45 -1.01
N ARG A 87 -2.94 8.80 -0.66
CA ARG A 87 -1.82 8.91 -1.59
C ARG A 87 -0.59 8.23 -1.03
N ILE A 88 0.06 7.39 -1.81
CA ILE A 88 1.34 6.78 -1.41
C ILE A 88 2.44 7.82 -1.57
N VAL A 89 3.16 8.08 -0.49
CA VAL A 89 4.25 9.07 -0.42
C VAL A 89 5.59 8.43 -0.04
N GLY A 90 5.60 7.13 0.23
CA GLY A 90 6.79 6.34 0.50
C GLY A 90 6.51 4.84 0.46
N LEU A 91 7.56 4.07 0.19
CA LEU A 91 7.59 2.62 0.22
C LEU A 91 8.95 2.21 0.81
N GLU A 92 8.93 1.34 1.81
CA GLU A 92 10.15 0.74 2.37
C GLU A 92 10.53 -0.52 1.57
N TRP A 93 11.70 -0.53 0.94
CA TRP A 93 12.17 -1.67 0.15
C TRP A 93 12.95 -2.67 1.01
N PRO A 94 12.56 -3.96 1.02
CA PRO A 94 13.36 -4.98 1.66
C PRO A 94 14.62 -5.30 0.82
N PRO A 95 15.72 -5.74 1.46
CA PRO A 95 17.02 -5.89 0.79
C PRO A 95 17.10 -7.07 -0.21
N GLU A 96 16.12 -7.98 -0.22
CA GLU A 96 16.14 -9.24 -0.98
C GLU A 96 15.00 -9.31 -2.00
N LEU A 97 14.90 -8.29 -2.85
CA LEU A 97 13.83 -8.18 -3.85
C LEU A 97 14.35 -8.50 -5.26
N SER A 98 13.60 -9.28 -6.03
CA SER A 98 13.91 -9.46 -7.45
C SER A 98 13.69 -8.13 -8.20
N LYS A 99 14.44 -7.91 -9.29
CA LYS A 99 14.23 -6.74 -10.16
C LYS A 99 12.81 -6.68 -10.75
N ALA A 100 12.17 -7.84 -10.93
CA ALA A 100 10.80 -7.90 -11.44
C ALA A 100 9.80 -7.46 -10.37
N ALA A 101 9.98 -7.91 -9.13
CA ALA A 101 9.20 -7.46 -7.99
C ALA A 101 9.32 -5.96 -7.77
N GLU A 102 10.54 -5.41 -7.90
CA GLU A 102 10.82 -3.99 -7.67
C GLU A 102 10.05 -3.15 -8.67
N LYS A 103 10.21 -3.48 -9.97
CA LYS A 103 9.50 -2.82 -11.05
C LYS A 103 7.98 -2.91 -10.91
N ASN A 104 7.46 -4.06 -10.48
CA ASN A 104 6.01 -4.24 -10.33
C ASN A 104 5.44 -3.44 -9.16
N LEU A 105 6.15 -3.37 -8.03
CA LEU A 105 5.76 -2.55 -6.89
C LEU A 105 5.88 -1.05 -7.20
N GLU A 106 6.95 -0.62 -7.88
CA GLU A 106 7.09 0.76 -8.35
C GLU A 106 5.94 1.15 -9.30
N GLN A 107 5.66 0.29 -10.28
CA GLN A 107 4.59 0.53 -11.23
C GLN A 107 3.21 0.53 -10.54
N THR A 108 3.02 -0.32 -9.53
CA THR A 108 1.81 -0.33 -8.69
C THR A 108 1.63 1.03 -8.02
N VAL A 109 2.67 1.57 -7.38
CA VAL A 109 2.62 2.88 -6.72
C VAL A 109 2.29 3.99 -7.72
N ILE A 110 2.96 4.01 -8.87
CA ILE A 110 2.73 5.01 -9.93
C ILE A 110 1.28 4.96 -10.39
N VAL A 111 0.80 3.79 -10.82
CA VAL A 111 -0.55 3.64 -11.36
C VAL A 111 -1.61 3.94 -10.30
N TYR A 112 -1.39 3.50 -9.05
CA TYR A 112 -2.30 3.82 -7.96
C TYR A 112 -2.42 5.34 -7.77
N ASN A 113 -1.26 6.00 -7.69
CA ASN A 113 -1.17 7.42 -7.42
C ASN A 113 -1.73 8.30 -8.53
N GLU A 114 -1.63 7.87 -9.79
CA GLU A 114 -2.16 8.57 -10.95
C GLU A 114 -3.68 8.43 -11.08
N LYS A 115 -4.24 7.26 -10.75
CA LYS A 115 -5.64 6.93 -11.03
C LYS A 115 -6.59 7.11 -9.84
N TYR A 116 -6.13 6.87 -8.61
CA TYR A 116 -7.02 6.70 -7.46
C TYR A 116 -6.70 7.61 -6.28
N ALA A 117 -5.57 8.32 -6.32
CA ALA A 117 -5.13 9.16 -5.21
C ALA A 117 -5.40 10.65 -5.46
N PHE A 118 -5.62 11.41 -4.39
CA PHE A 118 -5.94 12.83 -4.50
C PHE A 118 -4.81 13.63 -5.17
N PRO A 119 -5.09 14.57 -6.09
CA PRO A 119 -4.05 15.29 -6.82
C PRO A 119 -3.18 16.16 -5.90
N LEU A 120 -1.91 16.36 -6.27
CA LEU A 120 -0.98 17.19 -5.52
C LEU A 120 -1.20 18.71 -5.70
N ASN A 121 -2.05 19.11 -6.66
CA ASN A 121 -2.20 20.49 -7.14
C ASN A 121 -3.49 21.17 -6.65
N GLN A 122 -3.92 20.89 -5.43
CA GLN A 122 -4.94 21.72 -4.79
C GLN A 122 -4.29 22.28 -3.54
N TYR A 123 -4.37 23.60 -3.35
CA TYR A 123 -3.74 24.45 -2.33
C TYR A 123 -2.35 25.00 -2.69
#